data_AF-I7A2N6-F1
#
_entry.id   AF-I7A2N6-F1
#
_cell.length_a   1.000
_cell.length_b   1.000
_cell.length_c   1.000
_cell.angle_alpha   90.00
_cell.angle_beta   90.00
_cell.angle_gamma   90.00
#
_symmetry.space_group_name_H-M   'P 1'
#
loop_
_entity.id
_entity.type
_entity.pdbx_description
1 polymer ?
#
loop_
_entity_poly.entity_id
_entity_poly.type
_entity_poly.pdbx_seq_one_letter_code
_entity_poly.pdbx_strand_id
1 'polypeptide(L)'
;MKSVNKLTIAILITFFAANIFAQEPEYKKLVEKANERFLYNLNVEHTGIVESSIFNIMEVKNKFPNEDYRKLVRRLYELAVEGNTPAIRYKAQLASLYFNFYDMFADIKITEVEKENPDLFFQEISNKLMKAPVAVNN
;
A
#
# COMPACT_ATOMS: atom_id res chain seq x y z
N MET A 1 -13.80 54.55 -13.08
CA MET A 1 -13.30 53.17 -12.87
C MET A 1 -12.33 53.20 -11.69
N LYS A 2 -12.64 52.56 -10.56
CA LYS A 2 -11.70 52.46 -9.43
C LYS A 2 -10.62 51.44 -9.80
N SER A 3 -9.35 51.83 -9.78
CA SER A 3 -8.23 50.92 -10.03
C SER A 3 -8.21 49.84 -8.95
N VAL A 4 -8.34 48.58 -9.34
CA VAL A 4 -8.19 47.45 -8.42
C VAL A 4 -6.76 47.47 -7.89
N ASN A 5 -6.60 47.53 -6.57
CA ASN A 5 -5.29 47.62 -5.93
C ASN A 5 -4.56 46.27 -6.07
N LYS A 6 -3.28 46.30 -6.46
CA LYS A 6 -2.48 45.08 -6.70
C LYS A 6 -2.43 44.15 -5.47
N LEU A 7 -2.54 44.74 -4.28
CA LEU A 7 -2.64 44.02 -3.00
C LEU A 7 -3.91 43.16 -2.91
N THR A 8 -5.05 43.66 -3.41
CA THR A 8 -6.33 42.93 -3.41
C THR A 8 -6.27 41.71 -4.33
N ILE A 9 -5.58 41.84 -5.47
CA ILE A 9 -5.35 40.74 -6.42
C ILE A 9 -4.44 39.68 -5.79
N ALA A 10 -3.36 40.09 -5.13
CA ALA A 10 -2.45 39.16 -4.45
C ALA A 10 -3.18 38.34 -3.37
N ILE A 11 -3.99 38.99 -2.52
CA ILE A 11 -4.76 38.32 -1.47
C ILE A 11 -5.74 37.30 -2.06
N LEU A 12 -6.48 37.67 -3.11
CA LEU A 12 -7.39 36.76 -3.80
C LEU A 12 -6.69 35.53 -4.38
N ILE A 13 -5.50 35.69 -4.96
CA ILE A 13 -4.70 34.57 -5.49
C ILE A 13 -4.26 33.63 -4.37
N THR A 14 -3.78 34.15 -3.23
CA THR A 14 -3.42 33.31 -2.07
C THR A 14 -4.62 32.57 -1.49
N PHE A 15 -5.79 33.21 -1.39
CA PHE A 15 -7.01 32.55 -0.90
C PHE A 15 -7.49 31.46 -1.86
N PHE A 16 -7.44 31.69 -3.17
CA PHE A 16 -7.79 30.67 -4.16
C PHE A 16 -6.81 29.49 -4.16
N ALA A 17 -5.51 29.76 -4.07
CA ALA A 17 -4.49 28.72 -3.99
C ALA A 17 -4.70 27.84 -2.73
N ALA A 18 -4.93 28.45 -1.56
CA ALA A 18 -5.13 27.72 -0.31
C ALA A 18 -6.33 26.74 -0.37
N ASN A 19 -7.44 27.11 -1.01
CA ASN A 19 -8.61 26.24 -1.12
C ASN A 19 -8.40 25.05 -2.07
N ILE A 20 -7.60 25.22 -3.12
CA ILE A 20 -7.27 24.13 -4.05
C ILE A 20 -6.32 23.12 -3.38
N PHE A 21 -5.37 23.58 -2.57
CA PHE A 21 -4.44 22.69 -1.85
C PHE A 21 -5.02 22.02 -0.60
N ALA A 22 -6.10 22.56 -0.01
CA ALA A 22 -6.70 22.03 1.21
C ALA A 22 -7.71 20.88 0.99
N GLN A 23 -8.15 20.63 -0.24
CA GLN A 23 -9.04 19.51 -0.52
C GLN A 23 -8.25 18.20 -0.64
N GLU A 24 -8.29 17.41 0.42
CA GLU A 24 -7.86 16.02 0.36
C GLU A 24 -8.73 15.23 -0.64
N PRO A 25 -8.12 14.51 -1.59
CA PRO A 25 -8.86 13.71 -2.54
C PRO A 25 -9.74 12.67 -1.84
N GLU A 26 -10.97 12.47 -2.33
CA GLU A 26 -11.92 11.51 -1.76
C GLU A 26 -11.34 10.08 -1.64
N TYR A 27 -10.53 9.67 -2.63
CA TYR A 27 -9.90 8.35 -2.62
C TYR A 27 -8.96 8.15 -1.43
N LYS A 28 -8.29 9.21 -0.95
CA LYS A 28 -7.34 9.10 0.15
C LYS A 28 -8.05 8.73 1.45
N LYS A 29 -9.21 9.34 1.72
CA LYS A 29 -10.07 8.97 2.85
C LYS A 29 -10.56 7.52 2.75
N LEU A 30 -10.85 7.04 1.54
CA LEU A 30 -11.23 5.65 1.32
C LEU A 30 -10.07 4.69 1.60
N VAL A 31 -8.85 5.03 1.15
CA VAL A 31 -7.64 4.24 1.42
C VAL A 31 -7.32 4.22 2.91
N GLU A 32 -7.39 5.35 3.61
CA GLU A 32 -7.19 5.42 5.06
C GLU A 32 -8.17 4.51 5.80
N LYS A 33 -9.46 4.59 5.47
CA LYS A 33 -10.49 3.73 6.05
C LYS A 33 -10.26 2.25 5.73
N ALA A 34 -9.82 1.93 4.52
CA ALA A 34 -9.46 0.56 4.15
C ALA A 34 -8.27 0.07 4.98
N ASN A 35 -7.23 0.90 5.15
CA ASN A 35 -6.04 0.58 5.92
C ASN A 35 -6.37 0.31 7.40
N GLU A 36 -7.29 1.06 8.01
CA GLU A 36 -7.78 0.78 9.36
C GLU A 36 -8.47 -0.58 9.46
N ARG A 37 -9.30 -0.94 8.48
CA ARG A 37 -10.00 -2.23 8.45
C ARG A 37 -9.05 -3.39 8.22
N PHE A 38 -8.09 -3.22 7.32
CA PHE A 38 -7.05 -4.22 7.11
C PHE A 38 -6.22 -4.43 8.36
N LEU A 39 -5.84 -3.35 9.06
CA LEU A 39 -5.10 -3.46 10.31
C LEU A 39 -5.88 -4.25 11.36
N TYR A 40 -7.19 -3.99 11.49
CA TYR A 40 -8.06 -4.80 12.36
C TYR A 40 -8.07 -6.27 11.93
N ASN A 41 -8.28 -6.55 10.64
CA ASN A 41 -8.36 -7.91 10.12
C ASN A 41 -7.03 -8.69 10.24
N LEU A 42 -5.87 -8.02 10.20
CA LEU A 42 -4.57 -8.66 10.46
C LEU A 42 -4.38 -9.10 11.92
N ASN A 43 -5.28 -8.71 12.83
CA ASN A 43 -5.22 -9.04 14.25
C ASN A 43 -6.27 -10.06 14.69
N VAL A 44 -7.13 -10.56 13.79
CA VAL A 44 -8.11 -11.59 14.15
C VAL A 44 -7.48 -12.98 14.10
N GLU A 45 -8.05 -13.92 14.86
CA GLU A 45 -7.52 -15.29 14.93
C GLU A 45 -7.78 -16.11 13.67
N HIS A 46 -8.81 -15.75 12.90
CA HIS A 46 -9.23 -16.50 11.73
C HIS A 46 -8.24 -16.36 10.58
N THR A 47 -7.50 -17.44 10.29
CA THR A 47 -6.40 -17.46 9.33
C THR A 47 -6.81 -16.99 7.93
N GLY A 48 -7.97 -17.43 7.43
CA GLY A 48 -8.47 -17.00 6.12
C GLY A 48 -8.74 -15.49 6.02
N ILE A 49 -9.11 -14.84 7.14
CA ILE A 49 -9.31 -13.38 7.15
C ILE A 49 -7.96 -12.66 7.12
N VAL A 50 -6.98 -13.17 7.87
CA VAL A 50 -5.62 -12.64 7.87
C VAL A 50 -5.00 -12.78 6.48
N GLU A 51 -5.03 -13.97 5.89
CA GLU A 51 -4.45 -14.23 4.57
C GLU A 51 -5.10 -13.39 3.47
N SER A 52 -6.44 -13.32 3.44
CA SER A 52 -7.15 -12.44 2.50
C SER A 52 -6.76 -10.97 2.70
N SER A 53 -6.63 -10.53 3.95
CA SER A 53 -6.25 -9.15 4.25
C SER A 53 -4.82 -8.83 3.80
N ILE A 54 -3.87 -9.76 3.94
CA ILE A 54 -2.51 -9.59 3.41
C ILE A 54 -2.56 -9.30 1.91
N PHE A 55 -3.30 -10.11 1.13
CA PHE A 55 -3.44 -9.90 -0.30
C PHE A 55 -4.11 -8.56 -0.64
N ASN A 56 -5.24 -8.25 0.00
CA ASN A 56 -5.99 -7.01 -0.26
C ASN A 56 -5.15 -5.76 0.02
N ILE A 57 -4.33 -5.78 1.08
CA ILE A 57 -3.40 -4.67 1.38
C ILE A 57 -2.42 -4.46 0.22
N MET A 58 -1.90 -5.55 -0.36
CA MET A 58 -0.98 -5.46 -1.50
C MET A 58 -1.70 -4.97 -2.76
N GLU A 59 -2.95 -5.35 -2.98
CA GLU A 59 -3.79 -4.81 -4.06
C GLU A 59 -3.95 -3.28 -3.93
N VAL A 60 -4.26 -2.79 -2.73
CA VAL A 60 -4.39 -1.35 -2.49
C VAL A 60 -3.06 -0.64 -2.72
N LYS A 61 -1.93 -1.21 -2.30
CA LYS A 61 -0.59 -0.65 -2.58
C LYS A 61 -0.27 -0.62 -4.07
N ASN A 62 -0.60 -1.66 -4.82
CA ASN A 62 -0.43 -1.70 -6.27
C ASN A 62 -1.20 -0.58 -6.97
N LYS A 63 -2.40 -0.27 -6.48
CA LYS A 63 -3.26 0.77 -7.03
C LYS A 63 -2.91 2.19 -6.55
N PHE A 64 -2.47 2.32 -5.30
CA PHE A 64 -2.19 3.59 -4.63
C PHE A 64 -0.78 3.59 -4.00
N PRO A 65 0.29 3.55 -4.81
CA PRO A 65 1.65 3.29 -4.32
C PRO A 65 2.20 4.35 -3.36
N ASN A 66 1.67 5.57 -3.39
CA ASN A 66 2.21 6.71 -2.65
C ASN A 66 1.54 6.96 -1.29
N GLU A 67 0.57 6.12 -0.90
CA GLU A 67 -0.14 6.27 0.37
C GLU A 67 0.67 5.76 1.58
N ASP A 68 0.24 6.13 2.79
CA ASP A 68 0.91 5.71 4.03
C ASP A 68 0.45 4.32 4.49
N TYR A 69 1.36 3.36 4.41
CA TYR A 69 1.14 1.97 4.85
C TYR A 69 1.98 1.58 6.07
N ARG A 70 2.66 2.51 6.74
CA ARG A 70 3.66 2.20 7.79
C ARG A 70 3.13 1.27 8.88
N LYS A 71 1.90 1.50 9.34
CA LYS A 71 1.26 0.65 10.38
C LYS A 71 1.01 -0.78 9.88
N LEU A 72 0.55 -0.92 8.64
CA LEU A 72 0.30 -2.21 8.01
C LEU A 72 1.60 -2.97 7.76
N VAL A 73 2.63 -2.30 7.22
CA VAL A 73 3.95 -2.90 7.00
C VAL A 73 4.57 -3.39 8.30
N ARG A 74 4.47 -2.60 9.38
CA ARG A 74 4.92 -3.06 10.70
C ARG A 74 4.19 -4.32 11.15
N ARG A 75 2.85 -4.36 10.98
CA ARG A 75 2.07 -5.55 11.34
C ARG A 75 2.41 -6.76 10.47
N LEU A 76 2.68 -6.56 9.18
CA LEU A 76 3.14 -7.62 8.29
C LEU A 76 4.49 -8.18 8.73
N TYR A 77 5.42 -7.34 9.18
CA TYR A 77 6.68 -7.80 9.76
C TYR A 77 6.50 -8.65 11.02
N GLU A 78 5.63 -8.20 11.94
CA GLU A 78 5.27 -8.98 13.12
C GLU A 78 4.71 -10.35 12.71
N LEU A 79 3.71 -10.37 11.82
CA LEU A 79 3.10 -11.60 11.30
C LEU A 79 4.09 -12.51 10.56
N ALA A 80 5.13 -11.97 9.93
CA ALA A 80 6.17 -12.77 9.29
C ALA A 80 6.97 -13.60 10.32
N VAL A 81 7.09 -13.10 11.55
CA VAL A 81 7.81 -13.76 12.64
C VAL A 81 6.86 -14.63 13.48
N GLU A 82 5.73 -14.08 13.91
CA GLU A 82 4.86 -14.67 14.93
C GLU A 82 3.54 -15.24 14.38
N GLY A 83 3.30 -15.14 13.07
CA GLY A 83 2.04 -15.57 12.46
C GLY A 83 1.67 -17.03 12.80
N ASN A 84 0.39 -17.25 13.07
CA ASN A 84 -0.15 -18.53 13.56
C ASN A 84 0.10 -19.73 12.64
N THR A 85 0.27 -19.50 11.34
CA THR A 85 0.52 -20.56 10.35
C THR A 85 1.78 -20.27 9.53
N PRO A 86 2.47 -21.31 9.01
CA PRO A 86 3.57 -21.11 8.07
C PRO A 86 3.15 -20.31 6.83
N ALA A 87 1.91 -20.49 6.35
CA ALA A 87 1.37 -19.75 5.22
C ALA A 87 1.27 -18.25 5.51
N ILE A 88 0.73 -17.86 6.68
CA ILE A 88 0.66 -16.45 7.11
C ILE A 88 2.06 -15.86 7.20
N ARG A 89 3.00 -16.55 7.86
CA ARG A 89 4.38 -16.06 8.01
C ARG A 89 5.04 -15.81 6.65
N TYR A 90 4.93 -16.77 5.74
CA TYR A 90 5.50 -16.67 4.39
C TYR A 90 4.86 -15.53 3.58
N LYS A 91 3.53 -15.47 3.52
CA LYS A 91 2.80 -14.42 2.79
C LYS A 91 3.09 -13.04 3.36
N ALA A 92 3.15 -12.91 4.69
CA ALA A 92 3.48 -11.65 5.36
C ALA A 92 4.93 -11.22 5.11
N GLN A 93 5.87 -12.17 5.04
CA GLN A 93 7.26 -11.89 4.65
C GLN A 93 7.34 -11.34 3.22
N LEU A 94 6.69 -12.01 2.26
CA LEU A 94 6.66 -11.57 0.87
C LEU A 94 5.97 -10.21 0.72
N ALA A 95 4.85 -10.00 1.40
CA ALA A 95 4.17 -8.72 1.44
C ALA A 95 5.08 -7.64 2.00
N SER A 96 5.77 -7.89 3.12
CA SER A 96 6.72 -6.93 3.68
C SER A 96 7.81 -6.56 2.69
N LEU A 97 8.41 -7.54 1.99
CA LEU A 97 9.39 -7.27 0.93
C LEU A 97 8.80 -6.45 -0.22
N TYR A 98 7.60 -6.80 -0.67
CA TYR A 98 6.86 -6.07 -1.70
C TYR A 98 6.67 -4.59 -1.34
N PHE A 99 6.32 -4.29 -0.08
CA PHE A 99 6.14 -2.91 0.37
C PHE A 99 7.45 -2.12 0.43
N ASN A 100 8.53 -2.73 0.93
CA ASN A 100 9.80 -2.04 1.12
C ASN A 100 10.59 -1.85 -0.17
N PHE A 101 10.38 -2.74 -1.15
CA PHE A 101 11.05 -2.70 -2.45
C PHE A 101 10.03 -2.61 -3.59
N TYR A 102 8.96 -1.84 -3.41
CA TYR A 102 7.83 -1.75 -4.36
C TYR A 102 8.26 -1.51 -5.80
N ASP A 103 9.26 -0.66 -6.02
CA ASP A 103 9.77 -0.34 -7.36
C ASP A 103 10.32 -1.57 -8.10
N MET A 104 10.84 -2.56 -7.36
CA MET A 104 11.25 -3.85 -7.93
C MET A 104 10.05 -4.65 -8.45
N PHE A 105 8.85 -4.42 -7.95
CA PHE A 105 7.65 -5.20 -8.24
C PHE A 105 6.56 -4.42 -8.98
N ALA A 106 6.80 -3.15 -9.34
CA ALA A 106 5.78 -2.25 -9.92
C ALA A 106 5.24 -2.69 -11.30
N ASP A 107 5.98 -3.56 -12.00
CA ASP A 107 5.59 -4.22 -13.24
C ASP A 107 4.66 -5.43 -13.03
N ILE A 108 4.64 -6.01 -11.83
CA ILE A 108 3.71 -7.10 -11.49
C ILE A 108 2.30 -6.51 -11.43
N LYS A 109 1.36 -7.11 -12.15
CA LYS A 109 -0.03 -6.64 -12.22
C LYS A 109 -0.94 -7.63 -11.51
N ILE A 110 -1.86 -7.10 -10.71
CA ILE A 110 -2.96 -7.87 -10.14
C ILE A 110 -4.12 -7.77 -11.13
N THR A 111 -4.38 -8.85 -11.86
CA THR A 111 -5.51 -8.99 -12.78
C THR A 111 -6.62 -9.80 -12.12
N GLU A 112 -7.69 -10.12 -12.86
CA GLU A 112 -8.76 -10.99 -12.35
C GLU A 112 -8.26 -12.40 -12.01
N VAL A 113 -7.22 -12.88 -12.70
CA VAL A 113 -6.61 -14.20 -12.43
C VAL A 113 -6.00 -14.25 -11.03
N GLU A 114 -5.23 -13.24 -10.65
CA GLU A 114 -4.62 -13.16 -9.32
C GLU A 114 -5.67 -12.87 -8.23
N LYS A 115 -6.78 -12.20 -8.55
CA LYS A 115 -7.89 -12.02 -7.59
C LYS A 115 -8.62 -13.32 -7.31
N GLU A 116 -8.82 -14.15 -8.32
CA GLU A 116 -9.41 -15.49 -8.16
C GLU A 116 -8.45 -16.45 -7.46
N ASN A 117 -7.14 -16.29 -7.68
CA ASN A 117 -6.11 -17.08 -7.03
C ASN A 117 -4.95 -16.21 -6.50
N PRO A 118 -5.09 -15.65 -5.28
CA PRO A 118 -4.09 -14.78 -4.65
C PRO A 118 -2.69 -15.39 -4.55
N ASP A 119 -2.59 -16.72 -4.46
CA ASP A 119 -1.31 -17.41 -4.35
C ASP A 119 -0.42 -17.20 -5.58
N LEU A 120 -1.00 -16.96 -6.77
CA LEU A 120 -0.25 -16.63 -7.98
C LEU A 120 0.55 -15.35 -7.83
N PHE A 121 -0.04 -14.31 -7.22
CA PHE A 121 0.66 -13.05 -7.00
C PHE A 121 1.84 -13.20 -6.04
N PHE A 122 1.69 -14.00 -4.98
CA PHE A 122 2.79 -14.33 -4.08
C PHE A 122 3.89 -15.15 -4.78
N GLN A 123 3.51 -16.06 -5.68
CA GLN A 123 4.46 -16.82 -6.50
C GLN A 123 5.26 -15.91 -7.43
N GLU A 124 4.62 -14.93 -8.06
CA GLU A 124 5.31 -13.96 -8.94
C GLU A 124 6.36 -13.13 -8.17
N ILE A 125 6.00 -12.65 -6.97
CA ILE A 125 6.94 -11.94 -6.10
C ILE A 125 8.13 -12.84 -5.73
N SER A 126 7.86 -14.08 -5.31
CA SER A 126 8.89 -15.05 -4.96
C SER A 126 9.81 -15.36 -6.15
N ASN A 127 9.22 -15.59 -7.34
CA ASN A 127 9.95 -15.82 -8.58
C ASN A 127 10.84 -14.64 -8.94
N LYS A 128 10.37 -13.42 -8.73
CA LYS A 128 11.15 -12.21 -9.00
C LYS A 128 12.32 -12.06 -8.03
N LEU A 129 12.11 -12.38 -6.75
CA LEU A 129 13.18 -12.40 -5.74
C LEU A 129 14.24 -13.46 -6.04
N MET A 130 13.85 -14.65 -6.49
CA MET A 130 14.80 -15.72 -6.87
C MET A 130 15.65 -15.37 -8.09
N LYS A 131 15.10 -14.58 -9.03
CA LYS A 131 15.79 -14.12 -10.23
C LYS A 131 16.61 -12.84 -10.01
N ALA A 132 16.37 -12.13 -8.91
CA ALA A 132 17.18 -10.97 -8.57
C ALA A 132 18.62 -11.44 -8.35
N PRO A 133 19.62 -10.83 -9.00
CA PRO A 133 21.01 -11.18 -8.77
C PRO A 133 21.29 -10.94 -7.28
N VAL A 134 21.47 -12.02 -6.53
CA VAL A 134 22.02 -11.92 -5.18
C VAL A 134 23.38 -11.30 -5.38
N ALA A 135 23.59 -10.09 -4.88
CA ALA A 135 24.92 -9.53 -4.76
C ALA A 135 25.69 -10.43 -3.79
N VAL A 136 26.26 -11.51 -4.33
CA VAL A 136 27.25 -12.33 -3.64
C VAL A 136 28.47 -11.44 -3.53
N ASN A 137 28.56 -10.71 -2.43
CA ASN A 137 29.81 -10.07 -2.03
C ASN A 137 30.78 -11.22 -1.74
N ASN A 138 31.77 -11.36 -2.62
CA ASN A 138 32.96 -12.20 -2.42
C ASN A 138 33.71 -11.79 -1.15
#